data_AF-A0A5A8C4S3-F1
#
_entry.id   AF-A0A5A8C4S3-F1
#
_cell.length_a   1.000
_cell.length_b   1.000
_cell.length_c   1.000
_cell.angle_alpha   90.00
_cell.angle_beta   90.00
_cell.angle_gamma   90.00
#
_symmetry.space_group_name_H-M   'P 1'
#
loop_
_entity.id
_entity.type
_entity.pdbx_description
1 polymer ?
#
loop_
_entity_poly.entity_id
_entity_poly.type
_entity_poly.pdbx_seq_one_letter_code
_entity_poly.pdbx_strand_id
1 'polypeptide(L)'
;MNLGNTCFFNSAVQCLLATQPLVRYLLEQRHHLETNIDNPLGQGGALAATFAALAQDVWDGMGLLDGPPDAGDVQVPGEAGAISEPGGAAGGTGPSSGVLGERTSGRPARPPQAPHQRALVPSVLKAVIARFAPQFAGFGQQDSQELTAFLLDGIHEDLNRVLEKPPTEAPTGDDSADDAELATRSWETHLRRNQSVIVDLFQGQLRSRLECPSCGQVSA
;
A
#
# COMPACT_ATOMS: atom_id res chain seq x y z
N MET A 1 -12.28 -9.58 10.57
CA MET A 1 -13.61 -10.22 10.69
C MET A 1 -14.63 -9.31 10.01
N ASN A 2 -15.62 -9.85 9.29
CA ASN A 2 -16.66 -9.04 8.65
C ASN A 2 -17.70 -8.63 9.70
N LEU A 3 -18.02 -7.34 9.76
CA LEU A 3 -19.00 -6.72 10.66
C LEU A 3 -20.39 -6.56 10.03
N GLY A 4 -20.69 -7.29 8.94
CA GLY A 4 -21.91 -7.18 8.14
C GLY A 4 -21.72 -6.30 6.91
N ASN A 5 -21.68 -6.90 5.71
CA ASN A 5 -21.39 -6.25 4.42
C ASN A 5 -20.11 -5.38 4.38
N THR A 6 -19.19 -5.54 5.32
CA THR A 6 -17.92 -4.80 5.38
C THR A 6 -16.78 -5.48 4.60
N CYS A 7 -17.09 -6.31 3.60
CA CYS A 7 -16.03 -6.93 2.77
C CYS A 7 -15.23 -5.88 1.99
N PHE A 8 -15.89 -4.83 1.48
CA PHE A 8 -15.23 -3.68 0.85
C PHE A 8 -14.25 -2.98 1.80
N PHE A 9 -14.60 -2.92 3.10
CA PHE A 9 -13.76 -2.33 4.13
C PHE A 9 -12.52 -3.18 4.36
N ASN A 10 -12.73 -4.48 4.54
CA ASN A 10 -11.63 -5.41 4.78
C ASN A 10 -10.69 -5.46 3.58
N SER A 11 -11.18 -5.45 2.34
CA SER A 11 -10.31 -5.46 1.16
C SER A 11 -9.46 -4.19 1.07
N ALA A 12 -10.06 -3.00 1.22
CA ALA A 12 -9.33 -1.73 1.18
C ALA A 12 -8.25 -1.65 2.27
N VAL A 13 -8.62 -1.94 3.52
CA VAL A 13 -7.70 -1.87 4.66
C VAL A 13 -6.57 -2.91 4.53
N GLN A 14 -6.87 -4.14 4.14
CA GLN A 14 -5.84 -5.17 3.98
C GLN A 14 -4.87 -4.84 2.85
N CYS A 15 -5.33 -4.25 1.73
CA CYS A 15 -4.46 -3.79 0.66
C CYS A 15 -3.50 -2.68 1.14
N LEU A 16 -4.01 -1.69 1.87
CA LEU A 16 -3.18 -0.62 2.43
C LEU A 16 -2.18 -1.15 3.47
N LEU A 17 -2.62 -2.03 4.36
CA LEU A 17 -1.76 -2.71 5.35
C LEU A 17 -0.79 -3.73 4.74
N ALA A 18 -0.93 -4.08 3.46
CA ALA A 18 0.06 -4.88 2.75
C ALA A 18 1.19 -4.00 2.16
N THR A 19 1.00 -2.68 2.12
CA THR A 19 2.01 -1.74 1.60
C THR A 19 3.14 -1.54 2.61
N GLN A 20 4.21 -2.31 2.45
CA GLN A 20 5.32 -2.37 3.42
C GLN A 20 5.92 -1.00 3.79
N PRO A 21 6.20 -0.07 2.86
CA PRO A 21 6.74 1.24 3.22
C PRO A 21 5.80 2.05 4.13
N LEU A 22 4.49 2.01 3.85
CA LEU A 22 3.48 2.70 4.67
C LEU A 22 3.41 2.08 6.07
N VAL A 23 3.34 0.74 6.15
CA VAL A 23 3.25 0.03 7.43
C VAL A 23 4.49 0.28 8.29
N ARG A 24 5.69 0.20 7.72
CA ARG A 24 6.94 0.47 8.47
C ARG A 24 6.92 1.87 9.07
N TYR A 25 6.54 2.88 8.29
CA TYR A 25 6.40 4.25 8.78
C TYR A 25 5.40 4.35 9.96
N LEU A 26 4.28 3.64 9.91
CA LEU A 26 3.28 3.62 10.98
C LEU A 26 3.79 2.88 12.23
N LEU A 27 4.42 1.71 12.06
CA LEU A 27 4.96 0.89 13.16
C LEU A 27 6.16 1.56 13.85
N GLU A 28 7.00 2.28 13.10
CA GLU A 28 8.09 3.12 13.63
C GLU A 28 7.56 4.37 14.37
N GLN A 29 6.24 4.56 14.47
CA GLN A 29 5.59 5.68 15.16
C GLN A 29 5.96 7.06 14.59
N ARG A 30 6.48 7.13 13.36
CA ARG A 30 6.91 8.40 12.73
C ARG A 30 5.76 9.36 12.50
N HIS A 31 4.55 8.85 12.32
CA HIS A 31 3.33 9.62 12.16
C HIS A 31 3.03 10.56 13.34
N HIS A 32 3.46 10.23 14.57
CA HIS A 32 3.29 11.11 15.73
C HIS A 32 4.03 12.45 15.59
N LEU A 33 5.15 12.48 14.86
CA LEU A 33 5.95 13.70 14.65
C LEU A 33 5.36 14.58 13.55
N GLU A 34 4.58 14.00 12.64
CA GLU A 34 4.05 14.67 11.44
C GLU A 34 2.55 14.94 11.52
N THR A 35 1.89 14.57 12.63
CA THR A 35 0.44 14.76 12.79
C THR A 35 0.11 16.24 12.83
N ASN A 36 -0.73 16.66 11.89
CA ASN A 36 -1.21 18.02 11.74
C ASN A 36 -2.67 18.11 12.22
N ILE A 37 -2.84 18.35 13.53
CA ILE A 37 -4.15 18.41 14.18
C ILE A 37 -4.97 19.65 13.78
N ASP A 38 -4.32 20.71 13.30
CA ASP A 38 -4.93 22.00 13.00
C ASP A 38 -5.30 22.15 11.52
N ASN A 39 -4.96 21.16 10.68
CA ASN A 39 -5.28 21.20 9.26
C ASN A 39 -6.80 21.20 9.05
N PRO A 40 -7.38 22.26 8.46
CA PRO A 40 -8.83 22.35 8.26
C PRO A 40 -9.37 21.32 7.26
N LEU A 41 -8.52 20.68 6.46
CA LEU A 41 -8.89 19.58 5.55
C LEU A 41 -8.68 18.19 6.18
N GLY A 42 -8.02 18.12 7.34
CA GLY A 42 -7.76 16.87 8.05
C GLY A 42 -8.92 16.43 8.94
N GLN A 43 -8.66 15.38 9.72
CA GLN A 43 -9.59 14.77 10.67
C GLN A 43 -9.08 14.87 12.12
N GLY A 44 -8.22 15.87 12.37
CA GLY A 44 -7.60 16.13 13.67
C GLY A 44 -6.61 15.05 14.10
N GLY A 45 -5.97 14.36 13.14
CA GLY A 45 -5.05 13.25 13.39
C GLY A 45 -5.74 11.92 13.72
N ALA A 46 -7.07 11.90 13.84
CA ALA A 46 -7.80 10.73 14.31
C ALA A 46 -7.74 9.57 13.32
N LEU A 47 -7.74 9.84 12.01
CA LEU A 47 -7.71 8.79 11.01
C LEU A 47 -6.32 8.16 10.94
N ALA A 48 -5.27 8.98 10.90
CA ALA A 48 -3.90 8.50 10.94
C ALA A 48 -3.60 7.68 12.21
N ALA A 49 -3.98 8.18 13.39
CA ALA A 49 -3.74 7.50 14.66
C ALA A 49 -4.48 6.15 14.75
N THR A 50 -5.76 6.11 14.35
CA THR A 50 -6.53 4.85 14.42
C THR A 50 -6.11 3.83 13.36
N PHE A 51 -5.66 4.30 12.19
CA PHE A 51 -5.09 3.42 11.18
C PHE A 51 -3.74 2.84 11.65
N ALA A 52 -2.88 3.64 12.29
CA ALA A 52 -1.62 3.19 12.87
C ALA A 52 -1.83 2.17 14.01
N ALA A 53 -2.82 2.40 14.89
CA ALA A 53 -3.17 1.46 15.95
C ALA A 53 -3.65 0.11 15.38
N LEU A 54 -4.47 0.14 14.31
CA LEU A 54 -4.87 -1.08 13.62
C LEU A 54 -3.68 -1.79 12.97
N ALA A 55 -2.74 -1.05 12.38
CA ALA A 55 -1.52 -1.62 11.83
C ALA A 55 -0.71 -2.35 12.92
N GLN A 56 -0.52 -1.74 14.09
CA GLN A 56 0.13 -2.38 15.24
C GLN A 56 -0.60 -3.67 15.64
N ASP A 57 -1.91 -3.64 15.85
CA ASP A 57 -2.67 -4.83 16.23
C ASP A 57 -2.54 -5.98 15.22
N VAL A 58 -2.53 -5.66 13.92
CA VAL A 58 -2.41 -6.63 12.82
C VAL A 58 -1.01 -7.25 12.80
N TRP A 59 0.03 -6.43 12.97
CA TRP A 59 1.42 -6.85 12.80
C TRP A 59 2.08 -7.39 14.09
N ASP A 60 1.63 -6.97 15.28
CA ASP A 60 2.01 -7.53 16.58
C ASP A 60 1.59 -9.00 16.70
N GLY A 61 0.44 -9.37 16.11
CA GLY A 61 -0.03 -10.75 16.02
C GLY A 61 0.71 -11.63 14.99
N MET A 62 1.57 -11.04 14.16
CA MET A 62 2.31 -11.74 13.09
C MET A 62 3.80 -11.95 13.41
N GLY A 63 4.29 -11.54 14.59
CA GLY A 63 5.65 -11.84 15.04
C GLY A 63 6.76 -11.29 14.13
N LEU A 64 6.49 -10.27 13.31
CA LEU A 64 7.45 -9.76 12.33
C LEU A 64 8.37 -8.65 12.88
N LEU A 65 8.70 -8.72 14.18
CA LEU A 65 9.77 -7.91 14.78
C LEU A 65 11.02 -8.75 15.14
N ASP A 66 11.08 -10.02 14.76
CA ASP A 66 12.36 -10.69 14.56
C ASP A 66 12.82 -10.41 13.12
N GLY A 67 13.40 -9.22 12.91
CA GLY A 67 14.17 -8.97 11.69
C GLY A 67 15.30 -10.01 11.57
N PRO A 68 15.78 -10.35 10.36
CA PRO A 68 16.95 -11.20 10.24
C PRO A 68 18.14 -10.53 10.98
N PRO A 69 18.87 -11.26 11.84
CA PRO A 69 20.18 -10.78 12.30
C PRO A 69 21.10 -10.77 11.07
N ASP A 70 21.94 -9.74 10.98
CA ASP A 70 22.92 -9.49 9.91
C ASP A 70 22.39 -9.09 8.53
N ALA A 71 22.25 -7.77 8.36
CA ALA A 71 22.89 -7.11 7.23
C ALA A 71 24.32 -6.72 7.64
N GLY A 72 25.15 -7.73 7.88
CA GLY A 72 26.60 -7.58 7.94
C GLY A 72 27.11 -7.22 6.55
N ASP A 73 28.01 -6.24 6.51
CA ASP A 73 28.99 -5.94 5.46
C ASP A 73 28.75 -6.58 4.09
N VAL A 74 28.12 -5.84 3.18
CA VAL A 74 28.27 -6.10 1.74
C VAL A 74 29.70 -5.72 1.34
N GLN A 75 30.59 -6.69 1.45
CA GLN A 75 31.92 -6.63 0.86
C GLN A 75 31.77 -6.95 -0.64
N VAL A 76 31.95 -5.93 -1.48
CA VAL A 76 32.00 -6.08 -2.94
C VAL A 76 33.32 -6.75 -3.33
N PRO A 77 33.34 -7.93 -3.99
CA PRO A 77 34.55 -8.44 -4.59
C PRO A 77 34.59 -8.10 -6.08
N GLY A 78 35.69 -7.49 -6.49
CA GLY A 78 36.04 -7.20 -7.87
C GLY A 78 36.38 -8.44 -8.71
N GLU A 79 36.53 -8.17 -10.00
CA GLU A 79 36.66 -9.10 -11.10
C GLU A 79 37.89 -10.03 -11.08
N ALA A 80 37.71 -11.20 -11.72
CA ALA A 80 38.58 -11.91 -12.67
C ALA A 80 39.07 -13.33 -12.28
N GLY A 81 38.82 -14.29 -13.20
CA GLY A 81 39.78 -15.37 -13.49
C GLY A 81 39.30 -16.84 -13.44
N ALA A 82 38.75 -17.33 -14.56
CA ALA A 82 39.07 -18.57 -15.30
C ALA A 82 39.04 -20.01 -14.68
N ILE A 83 38.54 -20.95 -15.52
CA ILE A 83 38.85 -22.41 -15.72
C ILE A 83 38.39 -23.43 -14.62
N SER A 84 37.82 -24.63 -14.83
CA SER A 84 37.57 -25.57 -15.96
C SER A 84 36.50 -26.63 -15.57
N GLU A 85 35.85 -27.28 -16.54
CA GLU A 85 35.10 -28.55 -16.40
C GLU A 85 36.04 -29.80 -16.31
N PRO A 86 35.54 -31.01 -15.92
CA PRO A 86 34.89 -31.99 -16.83
C PRO A 86 33.71 -32.75 -16.13
N GLY A 87 32.84 -33.59 -16.72
CA GLY A 87 32.65 -34.22 -18.02
C GLY A 87 32.01 -35.63 -17.86
N GLY A 88 30.86 -35.88 -18.52
CA GLY A 88 30.31 -37.20 -18.97
C GLY A 88 29.70 -38.20 -17.95
N ALA A 89 28.88 -39.20 -18.29
CA ALA A 89 28.06 -39.58 -19.45
C ALA A 89 27.25 -40.89 -19.13
N ALA A 90 26.14 -41.13 -19.85
CA ALA A 90 25.41 -42.42 -20.08
C ALA A 90 24.65 -43.09 -18.89
N GLY A 91 23.52 -43.81 -19.02
CA GLY A 91 22.73 -44.33 -20.14
C GLY A 91 22.14 -45.73 -19.77
N GLY A 92 20.90 -46.06 -20.18
CA GLY A 92 20.34 -47.44 -20.19
C GLY A 92 19.05 -47.67 -19.35
N THR A 93 17.85 -47.71 -19.94
CA THR A 93 17.06 -48.88 -20.43
C THR A 93 16.44 -49.80 -19.34
N GLY A 94 15.10 -49.95 -19.34
CA GLY A 94 14.29 -50.85 -18.48
C GLY A 94 14.34 -52.34 -18.90
N PRO A 95 13.30 -53.20 -18.67
CA PRO A 95 12.02 -53.02 -17.96
C PRO A 95 11.62 -54.18 -16.98
N SER A 96 10.40 -54.07 -16.40
CA SER A 96 9.41 -55.15 -16.14
C SER A 96 9.00 -55.49 -14.69
N SER A 97 7.66 -55.39 -14.51
CA SER A 97 6.74 -56.21 -13.70
C SER A 97 6.80 -56.22 -12.17
N GLY A 98 5.69 -55.79 -11.54
CA GLY A 98 5.39 -56.07 -10.13
C GLY A 98 4.08 -55.45 -9.63
N VAL A 99 2.96 -56.13 -9.89
CA VAL A 99 1.75 -56.28 -9.03
C VAL A 99 1.02 -55.02 -8.53
N LEU A 100 -0.20 -54.78 -9.04
CA LEU A 100 -1.21 -53.90 -8.44
C LEU A 100 -1.68 -54.47 -7.10
N GLY A 101 -1.31 -53.82 -6.00
CA GLY A 101 -1.96 -53.98 -4.69
C GLY A 101 -2.98 -52.86 -4.47
N GLU A 102 -4.21 -53.23 -4.15
CA GLU A 102 -5.33 -52.36 -3.81
C GLU A 102 -4.96 -51.36 -2.69
N ARG A 103 -5.01 -50.05 -3.00
CA ARG A 103 -4.90 -48.99 -2.01
C ARG A 103 -6.29 -48.59 -1.54
N THR A 104 -6.62 -49.02 -0.33
CA THR A 104 -7.73 -48.54 0.47
C THR A 104 -7.76 -47.00 0.50
N SER A 105 -8.93 -46.42 0.21
CA SER A 105 -9.21 -44.99 0.25
C SER A 105 -9.20 -44.43 1.68
N GLY A 106 -8.02 -44.39 2.30
CA GLY A 106 -7.78 -43.61 3.50
C GLY A 106 -7.53 -42.16 3.12
N ARG A 107 -8.53 -41.28 3.30
CA ARG A 107 -8.34 -39.83 3.19
C ARG A 107 -7.25 -39.43 4.21
N PRO A 108 -6.12 -38.83 3.80
CA PRO A 108 -5.09 -38.45 4.76
C PRO A 108 -5.69 -37.48 5.77
N ALA A 109 -5.40 -37.72 7.06
CA ALA A 109 -5.79 -36.82 8.13
C ALA A 109 -5.27 -35.41 7.81
N ARG A 110 -6.15 -34.41 7.94
CA ARG A 110 -5.80 -33.00 7.76
C ARG A 110 -4.62 -32.68 8.68
N PRO A 111 -3.50 -32.11 8.19
CA PRO A 111 -2.39 -31.73 9.04
C PRO A 111 -2.89 -30.77 10.14
N PRO A 112 -2.27 -30.79 11.33
CA PRO A 112 -2.61 -29.86 12.41
C PRO A 112 -2.59 -28.44 11.84
N GLN A 113 -3.72 -27.75 11.98
CA GLN A 113 -3.83 -26.37 11.52
C GLN A 113 -2.83 -25.53 12.32
N ALA A 114 -2.01 -24.74 11.61
CA ALA A 114 -1.16 -23.73 12.22
C ALA A 114 -1.99 -22.88 13.21
N PRO A 115 -1.39 -22.37 14.31
CA PRO A 115 -2.10 -21.58 15.30
C PRO A 115 -2.94 -20.50 14.61
N HIS A 116 -4.23 -20.48 14.94
CA HIS A 116 -5.25 -19.71 14.24
C HIS A 116 -4.83 -18.25 14.06
N GLN A 117 -4.72 -17.83 12.79
CA GLN A 117 -4.51 -16.44 12.42
C GLN A 117 -5.60 -15.59 13.10
N ARG A 118 -5.18 -14.68 14.01
CA ARG A 118 -6.09 -13.89 14.84
C ARG A 118 -6.89 -12.94 13.96
N ALA A 119 -8.19 -13.18 13.82
CA ALA A 119 -9.08 -12.29 13.08
C ALA A 119 -9.45 -11.07 13.94
N LEU A 120 -9.04 -9.88 13.53
CA LEU A 120 -9.37 -8.63 14.22
C LEU A 120 -10.68 -8.02 13.72
N VAL A 121 -11.30 -7.24 14.59
CA VAL A 121 -12.51 -6.47 14.30
C VAL A 121 -12.12 -4.98 14.37
N PRO A 122 -12.00 -4.26 13.24
CA PRO A 122 -11.54 -2.88 13.22
C PRO A 122 -12.66 -1.89 13.58
N SER A 123 -13.34 -2.12 14.71
CA SER A 123 -14.51 -1.34 15.15
C SER A 123 -14.17 0.13 15.40
N VAL A 124 -13.00 0.40 15.97
CA VAL A 124 -12.53 1.77 16.24
C VAL A 124 -12.32 2.53 14.93
N LEU A 125 -11.56 1.96 13.99
CA LEU A 125 -11.35 2.57 12.68
C LEU A 125 -12.68 2.78 11.94
N LYS A 126 -13.57 1.77 11.96
CA LYS A 126 -14.90 1.89 11.34
C LYS A 126 -15.73 3.02 11.94
N ALA A 127 -15.67 3.23 13.26
CA ALA A 127 -16.37 4.32 13.93
C ALA A 127 -15.79 5.69 13.57
N VAL A 128 -14.46 5.82 13.50
CA VAL A 128 -13.80 7.06 13.08
C VAL A 128 -14.14 7.41 11.63
N ILE A 129 -14.06 6.43 10.72
CA ILE A 129 -14.46 6.66 9.32
C ILE A 129 -15.92 7.10 9.24
N ALA A 130 -16.83 6.43 9.95
CA ALA A 130 -18.25 6.78 9.96
C ALA A 130 -18.52 8.21 10.48
N ARG A 131 -17.67 8.76 11.35
CA ARG A 131 -17.78 10.13 11.85
C ARG A 131 -17.52 11.17 10.77
N PHE A 132 -16.57 10.91 9.86
CA PHE A 132 -16.12 11.87 8.85
C PHE A 132 -16.70 11.60 7.46
N ALA A 133 -17.09 10.37 7.19
CA ALA A 133 -17.71 9.92 5.96
C ALA A 133 -18.98 9.10 6.30
N PRO A 134 -20.11 9.78 6.56
CA PRO A 134 -21.36 9.14 7.00
C PRO A 134 -21.90 8.09 6.02
N GLN A 135 -21.54 8.16 4.73
CA GLN A 135 -21.92 7.14 3.75
C GLN A 135 -21.40 5.74 4.14
N PHE A 136 -20.26 5.68 4.83
CA PHE A 136 -19.71 4.44 5.33
C PHE A 136 -20.26 4.03 6.70
N ALA A 137 -21.16 4.78 7.33
CA ALA A 137 -21.66 4.48 8.68
C ALA A 137 -22.52 3.20 8.73
N GLY A 138 -23.36 3.00 7.71
CA GLY A 138 -24.28 1.88 7.63
C GLY A 138 -23.64 0.51 7.37
N PHE A 139 -24.50 -0.47 7.15
CA PHE A 139 -24.16 -1.86 6.79
C PHE A 139 -24.57 -2.20 5.36
N GLY A 140 -24.70 -1.19 4.49
CA GLY A 140 -24.90 -1.38 3.06
C GLY A 140 -23.62 -1.88 2.39
N GLN A 141 -23.75 -2.47 1.21
CA GLN A 141 -22.61 -2.68 0.33
C GLN A 141 -22.07 -1.33 -0.13
N GLN A 142 -20.76 -1.19 -0.21
CA GLN A 142 -20.07 0.03 -0.64
C GLN A 142 -18.91 -0.32 -1.57
N ASP A 143 -18.38 0.67 -2.26
CA ASP A 143 -17.20 0.52 -3.10
C ASP A 143 -15.91 0.60 -2.27
N SER A 144 -15.05 -0.42 -2.40
CA SER A 144 -13.74 -0.42 -1.74
C SER A 144 -12.80 0.65 -2.29
N GLN A 145 -12.95 1.04 -3.55
CA GLN A 145 -12.15 2.09 -4.17
C GLN A 145 -12.48 3.46 -3.57
N GLU A 146 -13.76 3.75 -3.34
CA GLU A 146 -14.19 4.99 -2.67
C GLU A 146 -13.61 5.06 -1.25
N LEU A 147 -13.68 3.97 -0.49
CA LEU A 147 -13.08 3.90 0.83
C LEU A 147 -11.55 4.06 0.79
N THR A 148 -10.89 3.47 -0.21
CA THR A 148 -9.43 3.59 -0.35
C THR A 148 -9.03 5.03 -0.63
N ALA A 149 -9.75 5.71 -1.53
CA ALA A 149 -9.52 7.12 -1.82
C ALA A 149 -9.73 7.99 -0.57
N PHE A 150 -10.82 7.77 0.17
CA PHE A 150 -11.07 8.46 1.43
C PHE A 150 -9.96 8.23 2.47
N LEU A 151 -9.48 6.99 2.63
CA LEU A 151 -8.40 6.68 3.57
C LEU A 151 -7.09 7.36 3.18
N LEU A 152 -6.72 7.30 1.89
CA LEU A 152 -5.48 7.94 1.41
C LEU A 152 -5.53 9.45 1.57
N ASP A 153 -6.66 10.09 1.22
CA ASP A 153 -6.86 11.53 1.36
C ASP A 153 -6.86 11.97 2.83
N GLY A 154 -7.63 11.29 3.69
CA GLY A 154 -7.70 11.64 5.09
C GLY A 154 -6.39 11.41 5.85
N ILE A 155 -5.69 10.30 5.60
CA ILE A 155 -4.35 10.06 6.18
C ILE A 155 -3.34 11.06 5.61
N HIS A 156 -3.45 11.43 4.33
CA HIS A 156 -2.61 12.47 3.75
C HIS A 156 -2.77 13.80 4.50
N GLU A 157 -4.02 14.23 4.71
CA GLU A 157 -4.32 15.51 5.35
C GLU A 157 -3.99 15.52 6.85
N ASP A 158 -4.24 14.42 7.57
CA ASP A 158 -3.84 14.24 8.97
C ASP A 158 -2.31 14.31 9.16
N LEU A 159 -1.52 13.94 8.13
CA LEU A 159 -0.05 13.87 8.17
C LEU A 159 0.62 14.90 7.26
N ASN A 160 -0.12 15.92 6.83
CA ASN A 160 0.42 16.91 5.91
C ASN A 160 1.39 17.84 6.65
N ARG A 161 2.66 17.77 6.26
CA ARG A 161 3.79 18.55 6.80
C ARG A 161 3.67 20.04 6.44
N VAL A 162 2.86 20.40 5.43
CA VAL A 162 2.52 21.79 5.12
C VAL A 162 1.45 22.27 6.09
N LEU A 163 1.85 23.09 7.07
CA LEU A 163 0.95 23.61 8.10
C LEU A 163 0.03 24.72 7.57
N GLU A 164 0.57 25.62 6.77
CA GLU A 164 -0.17 26.72 6.15
C GLU A 164 -0.14 26.55 4.63
N LYS A 165 -1.30 26.29 4.02
CA LYS A 165 -1.41 26.02 2.58
C LYS A 165 -1.47 27.33 1.78
N PRO A 166 -0.40 27.73 1.06
CA PRO A 166 -0.40 28.97 0.30
C PRO A 166 -1.38 28.90 -0.87
N PRO A 167 -2.02 30.00 -1.29
CA PRO A 167 -2.75 30.05 -2.56
C PRO A 167 -1.84 29.64 -3.70
N THR A 168 -2.34 28.80 -4.61
CA THR A 168 -1.57 28.33 -5.77
C THR A 168 -2.42 28.40 -7.01
N GLU A 169 -1.81 28.80 -8.13
CA GLU A 169 -2.38 28.70 -9.45
C GLU A 169 -1.80 27.48 -10.15
N ALA A 170 -2.64 26.73 -10.88
CA ALA A 170 -2.18 25.62 -11.68
C ALA A 170 -1.35 26.18 -12.85
N PRO A 171 -0.11 25.70 -13.06
CA PRO A 171 0.63 26.02 -14.27
C PRO A 171 -0.19 25.55 -15.47
N THR A 172 -0.45 26.44 -16.42
CA THR A 172 -1.14 26.12 -17.66
C THR A 172 -0.19 26.25 -18.84
N GLY A 173 -0.37 25.39 -19.85
CA GLY A 173 0.29 25.52 -21.13
C GLY A 173 -0.65 25.32 -22.31
N ASP A 174 -0.15 25.68 -23.49
CA ASP A 174 -0.72 25.23 -24.76
C ASP A 174 0.07 24.02 -25.29
N ASP A 175 -0.27 23.53 -26.48
CA ASP A 175 0.41 22.39 -27.12
C ASP A 175 1.89 22.64 -27.46
N SER A 176 2.37 23.89 -27.37
CA SER A 176 3.77 24.24 -27.64
C SER A 176 4.64 24.27 -26.38
N ALA A 177 4.01 24.15 -25.20
CA ALA A 177 4.72 24.18 -23.95
C ALA A 177 5.60 22.93 -23.74
N ASP A 178 6.74 23.10 -23.07
CA ASP A 178 7.59 21.98 -22.68
C ASP A 178 6.91 21.19 -21.55
N ASP A 179 6.45 19.98 -21.89
CA ASP A 179 5.85 19.03 -20.95
C ASP A 179 6.72 18.80 -19.71
N ALA A 180 8.05 18.73 -19.87
CA ALA A 180 8.95 18.45 -18.76
C ALA A 180 9.01 19.63 -17.79
N GLU A 181 9.07 20.86 -18.32
CA GLU A 181 9.05 22.08 -17.53
C GLU A 181 7.69 22.28 -16.84
N LEU A 182 6.58 22.03 -17.54
CA LEU A 182 5.23 22.10 -16.97
C LEU A 182 5.01 21.05 -15.88
N ALA A 183 5.44 19.81 -16.11
CA ALA A 183 5.36 18.73 -15.12
C ALA A 183 6.11 19.13 -13.85
N THR A 184 7.36 19.61 -13.99
CA THR A 184 8.20 20.07 -12.88
C THR A 184 7.52 21.18 -12.09
N ARG A 185 7.08 22.26 -12.74
CA ARG A 185 6.39 23.39 -12.08
C ARG A 185 5.08 22.98 -11.41
N SER A 186 4.35 22.05 -12.02
CA SER A 186 3.10 21.53 -11.48
C SER A 186 3.35 20.68 -10.24
N TRP A 187 4.39 19.85 -10.25
CA TRP A 187 4.79 19.05 -9.09
C TRP A 187 5.33 19.92 -7.94
N GLU A 188 6.17 20.90 -8.25
CA GLU A 188 6.63 21.90 -7.26
C GLU A 188 5.46 22.64 -6.63
N THR A 189 4.49 23.07 -7.45
CA THR A 189 3.27 23.73 -6.98
C THR A 189 2.42 22.82 -6.09
N HIS A 190 2.28 21.55 -6.44
CA HIS A 190 1.61 20.54 -5.64
C HIS A 190 2.30 20.36 -4.27
N LEU A 191 3.63 20.21 -4.27
CA LEU A 191 4.43 20.06 -3.04
C LEU A 191 4.40 21.29 -2.12
N ARG A 192 4.07 22.49 -2.62
CA ARG A 192 3.85 23.66 -1.74
C ARG A 192 2.64 23.51 -0.81
N ARG A 193 1.71 22.61 -1.13
CA ARG A 193 0.46 22.41 -0.38
C ARG A 193 0.33 21.01 0.22
N ASN A 194 1.04 20.03 -0.36
CA ASN A 194 0.84 18.61 -0.09
C ASN A 194 2.19 17.93 0.13
N GLN A 195 2.53 17.65 1.39
CA GLN A 195 3.73 16.88 1.75
C GLN A 195 3.40 15.91 2.87
N SER A 196 3.31 14.61 2.57
CA SER A 196 3.13 13.58 3.59
C SER A 196 3.65 12.24 3.08
N VAL A 197 3.71 11.24 3.96
CA VAL A 197 4.05 9.87 3.56
C VAL A 197 3.16 9.33 2.44
N ILE A 198 1.92 9.81 2.33
CA ILE A 198 1.02 9.40 1.25
C ILE A 198 1.46 9.98 -0.09
N VAL A 199 1.90 11.25 -0.11
CA VAL A 199 2.49 11.87 -1.31
C VAL A 199 3.74 11.10 -1.73
N ASP A 200 4.60 10.79 -0.76
CA ASP A 200 5.88 10.12 -0.97
C ASP A 200 5.72 8.71 -1.59
N LEU A 201 4.64 7.99 -1.26
CA LEU A 201 4.47 6.57 -1.61
C LEU A 201 3.45 6.30 -2.74
N PHE A 202 2.41 7.12 -2.86
CA PHE A 202 1.26 6.79 -3.70
C PHE A 202 0.97 7.82 -4.79
N GLN A 203 1.46 9.05 -4.65
CA GLN A 203 1.14 10.09 -5.61
C GLN A 203 2.16 10.13 -6.75
N GLY A 204 1.63 10.23 -7.96
CA GLY A 204 2.38 10.51 -9.17
C GLY A 204 1.69 11.61 -9.96
N GLN A 205 2.16 11.84 -11.17
CA GLN A 205 1.62 12.89 -12.04
C GLN A 205 1.20 12.31 -13.39
N LEU A 206 0.07 12.80 -13.90
CA LEU A 206 -0.42 12.50 -15.25
C LEU A 206 -0.40 13.78 -16.09
N ARG A 207 -0.13 13.63 -17.39
CA ARG A 207 -0.35 14.69 -18.38
C ARG A 207 -1.78 14.59 -18.89
N SER A 208 -2.56 15.66 -18.70
CA SER A 208 -3.93 15.77 -19.22
C SER A 208 -3.96 16.76 -20.37
N ARG A 209 -4.44 16.35 -21.55
CA ARG A 209 -4.65 17.24 -22.70
C ARG A 209 -6.13 17.29 -23.01
N LEU A 210 -6.73 18.47 -22.92
CA LEU A 210 -8.13 18.71 -23.22
C LEU A 210 -8.22 19.61 -24.46
N GLU A 211 -8.99 19.19 -25.45
CA GLU A 211 -9.24 19.96 -26.67
C GLU A 211 -10.72 20.29 -26.78
N CYS A 212 -11.03 21.58 -26.91
CA CYS A 212 -12.41 22.03 -27.07
C CYS A 212 -12.91 21.67 -28.47
N PRO A 213 -14.00 20.90 -28.62
CA PRO A 213 -14.49 20.47 -29.93
C PRO A 213 -15.10 21.62 -30.75
N SER A 214 -15.37 22.78 -30.13
CA SER A 214 -16.00 23.93 -30.81
C SER A 214 -14.99 24.97 -31.31
N CYS A 215 -13.95 25.27 -30.54
CA CYS A 215 -12.95 26.29 -30.88
C CYS A 215 -11.54 25.74 -31.13
N GLY A 216 -11.30 24.45 -30.92
CA GLY A 216 -9.98 23.82 -31.07
C GLY A 216 -8.94 24.26 -30.04
N GLN A 217 -9.33 25.05 -29.03
CA GLN A 217 -8.43 25.46 -27.96
C GLN A 217 -8.01 24.23 -27.15
N VAL A 218 -6.70 24.13 -26.92
CA VAL A 218 -6.09 23.08 -26.13
C VAL A 218 -5.64 23.61 -24.78
N SER A 219 -5.96 22.87 -23.73
CA SER A 219 -5.41 23.05 -22.39
C SER A 219 -4.54 21.84 -22.08
N ALA A 220 -3.27 22.10 -21.79
CA ALA A 220 -2.29 21.12 -21.33
C ALA A 220 -1.76 21.49 -19.95
#